data_AF-A0A2M8JTI0-F1
#
_entry.id   AF-A0A2M8JTI0-F1
#
_cell.length_a   1.000
_cell.length_b   1.000
_cell.length_c   1.000
_cell.angle_alpha   90.00
_cell.angle_beta   90.00
_cell.angle_gamma   90.00
#
_symmetry.space_group_name_H-M   'P 1'
#
loop_
_entity.id
_entity.type
_entity.pdbx_description
1 polymer ?
#
loop_
_entity_poly.entity_id
_entity_poly.type
_entity_poly.pdbx_seq_one_letter_code
_entity_poly.pdbx_strand_id
1 'polypeptide(L)'
;MENKEIIQELDQVAPLLNTIAKKPVQTVPEGYFENFQVQIDPSLSTIQIQEAPVVQMNHKRKWFMVAAAAVVIGILVIGGFELINQPAVTANPGLVINMEQIAKMDINQSVQSLSSDAIDEYLKTANALAGPENSLHQYTVDAISETTVAEISDEELQLYLSE
;
A
#
# COMPACT_ATOMS: atom_id res chain seq x y z
N MET A 1 -7.09 -28.67 34.45
CA MET A 1 -6.45 -28.47 35.78
C MET A 1 -6.64 -27.03 36.25
N GLU A 2 -6.44 -26.05 35.38
CA GLU A 2 -6.63 -24.60 35.59
C GLU A 2 -7.93 -24.18 36.30
N ASN A 3 -9.07 -24.78 35.97
CA ASN A 3 -10.35 -24.40 36.60
C ASN A 3 -10.42 -24.75 38.11
N LYS A 4 -9.71 -25.79 38.54
CA LYS A 4 -9.73 -26.24 39.95
C LYS A 4 -8.92 -25.30 40.85
N GLU A 5 -7.85 -24.73 40.32
CA GLU A 5 -7.00 -23.75 41.01
C GLU A 5 -7.74 -22.43 41.20
N ILE A 6 -8.42 -21.95 40.15
CA ILE A 6 -9.25 -20.73 40.21
C ILE A 6 -10.36 -20.86 41.26
N ILE A 7 -11.07 -21.99 41.29
CA ILE A 7 -12.15 -22.22 42.27
C ILE A 7 -11.58 -22.26 43.70
N GLN A 8 -10.42 -22.88 43.89
CA GLN A 8 -9.78 -22.98 45.20
C GLN A 8 -9.28 -21.62 45.72
N GLU A 9 -8.72 -20.78 44.84
CA GLU A 9 -8.37 -19.40 45.20
C GLU A 9 -9.61 -18.57 45.55
N LEU A 10 -10.70 -18.73 44.77
CA LEU A 10 -11.95 -18.01 45.03
C LEU A 10 -12.55 -18.37 46.39
N ASP A 11 -12.58 -19.66 46.73
CA ASP A 11 -13.10 -20.15 48.02
C ASP A 11 -12.28 -19.64 49.21
N GLN A 12 -10.99 -19.35 49.02
CA GLN A 12 -10.12 -18.77 50.06
C GLN A 12 -10.29 -17.25 50.18
N VAL A 13 -10.41 -16.53 49.07
CA VAL A 13 -10.37 -15.06 49.06
C VAL A 13 -11.76 -14.43 49.21
N ALA A 14 -12.81 -15.02 48.62
CA ALA A 14 -14.15 -14.44 48.59
C ALA A 14 -14.80 -14.25 49.98
N PRO A 15 -14.68 -15.20 50.94
CA PRO A 15 -15.22 -15.01 52.28
C PRO A 15 -14.61 -13.79 52.98
N LEU A 16 -13.28 -13.60 52.84
CA LEU A 16 -12.57 -12.48 53.46
C LEU A 16 -12.97 -11.14 52.85
N LEU A 17 -13.06 -11.04 51.52
CA LEU A 17 -13.54 -9.82 50.85
C LEU A 17 -14.97 -9.45 51.26
N ASN A 18 -15.83 -10.45 51.50
CA ASN A 18 -17.21 -10.21 51.93
C ASN A 18 -17.32 -9.69 53.38
N THR A 19 -16.25 -9.84 54.19
CA THR A 19 -16.19 -9.24 55.55
C THR A 19 -15.83 -7.76 55.54
N ILE A 20 -15.30 -7.24 54.43
CA ILE A 20 -14.89 -5.83 54.33
C ILE A 20 -16.14 -4.96 54.17
N ALA A 21 -16.23 -3.89 54.96
CA ALA A 21 -17.34 -2.97 54.91
C ALA A 21 -17.44 -2.29 53.52
N LYS A 22 -18.59 -2.41 52.87
CA LYS A 22 -18.90 -1.80 51.55
C LYS A 22 -19.20 -0.31 51.65
N LYS A 23 -18.51 0.40 52.55
CA LYS A 23 -18.61 1.84 52.72
C LYS A 23 -17.41 2.50 52.04
N PRO A 24 -17.60 3.65 51.38
CA PRO A 24 -16.47 4.39 50.84
C PRO A 24 -15.49 4.74 51.96
N VAL A 25 -14.20 4.45 51.75
CA VAL A 25 -13.13 4.72 52.73
C VAL A 25 -12.91 6.23 52.89
N GLN A 26 -13.23 7.00 51.87
CA GLN A 26 -13.13 8.46 51.86
C GLN A 26 -14.48 9.05 51.44
N THR A 27 -14.95 10.02 52.20
CA THR A 27 -16.14 10.82 51.90
C THR A 27 -15.75 12.28 51.94
N VAL A 28 -16.27 13.06 51.00
CA VAL A 28 -16.08 14.52 51.03
C VAL A 28 -17.08 15.15 52.01
N PRO A 29 -16.70 16.25 52.70
CA PRO A 29 -17.64 17.02 53.51
C PRO A 29 -18.82 17.53 52.69
N GLU A 30 -19.95 17.74 53.36
CA GLU A 30 -21.11 18.40 52.75
C GLU A 30 -20.70 19.80 52.26
N GLY A 31 -21.09 20.14 51.02
CA GLY A 31 -20.72 21.41 50.40
C GLY A 31 -19.24 21.52 49.99
N TYR A 32 -18.46 20.43 49.98
CA TYR A 32 -17.07 20.45 49.50
C TYR A 32 -16.95 21.01 48.08
N PHE A 33 -17.78 20.51 47.15
CA PHE A 33 -17.76 20.96 45.76
C PHE A 33 -18.37 22.34 45.56
N GLU A 34 -19.37 22.71 46.38
CA GLU A 34 -19.98 24.04 46.33
C GLU A 34 -19.00 25.15 46.76
N ASN A 35 -18.15 24.84 47.73
CA ASN A 35 -17.10 25.73 48.21
C ASN A 35 -15.75 25.50 47.52
N PHE A 36 -15.68 24.57 46.56
CA PHE A 36 -14.47 24.26 45.83
C PHE A 36 -14.16 25.37 44.84
N GLN A 37 -13.36 26.33 45.28
CA GLN A 37 -12.83 27.37 44.42
C GLN A 37 -11.54 26.86 43.78
N VAL A 38 -11.60 26.56 42.48
CA VAL A 38 -10.38 26.37 41.69
C VAL A 38 -9.65 27.70 41.68
N GLN A 39 -8.50 27.77 42.34
CA GLN A 39 -7.57 28.89 42.18
C GLN A 39 -6.96 28.77 40.79
N ILE A 40 -7.69 29.28 39.80
CA ILE A 40 -7.14 29.51 38.47
C ILE A 40 -6.19 30.68 38.65
N ASP A 41 -4.90 30.41 38.50
CA ASP A 41 -3.85 31.43 38.46
C ASP A 41 -4.34 32.60 37.58
N PRO A 42 -4.27 33.88 38.02
CA PRO A 42 -4.69 35.03 37.20
C PRO A 42 -3.94 35.13 35.86
N SER A 43 -2.76 34.52 35.73
CA SER A 43 -2.06 34.37 34.45
C SER A 43 -2.72 33.33 33.52
N LEU A 44 -3.53 32.44 34.09
CA LEU A 44 -4.42 31.49 33.41
C LEU A 44 -5.88 31.95 33.40
N SER A 45 -6.26 33.01 34.13
CA SER A 45 -7.63 33.54 34.17
C SER A 45 -8.03 34.30 32.90
N THR A 46 -7.13 34.35 31.92
CA THR A 46 -7.49 34.58 30.53
C THR A 46 -7.72 33.22 29.85
N ILE A 47 -8.55 32.36 30.43
CA ILE A 47 -9.45 31.56 29.59
C ILE A 47 -10.48 32.57 29.07
N GLN A 48 -10.04 33.47 28.19
CA GLN A 48 -10.91 33.93 27.14
C GLN A 48 -11.47 32.64 26.58
N ILE A 49 -12.77 32.43 26.74
CA ILE A 49 -13.51 31.50 25.89
C ILE A 49 -13.39 32.13 24.50
N GLN A 50 -12.22 32.04 23.88
CA GLN A 50 -12.08 32.18 22.45
C GLN A 50 -12.97 31.07 21.94
N GLU A 51 -14.13 31.45 21.40
CA GLU A 51 -14.92 30.56 20.58
C GLU A 51 -13.92 29.84 19.67
N ALA A 52 -13.83 28.51 19.83
CA ALA A 52 -12.88 27.71 19.08
C ALA A 52 -13.00 28.13 17.61
N PRO A 53 -11.90 28.49 16.93
CA PRO A 53 -11.97 29.15 15.64
C PRO A 53 -12.84 28.31 14.70
N VAL A 54 -14.04 28.81 14.38
CA VAL A 54 -14.96 28.14 13.46
C VAL A 54 -14.44 28.37 12.06
N VAL A 55 -13.53 27.50 11.63
CA VAL A 55 -12.98 27.56 10.28
C VAL A 55 -14.00 26.92 9.34
N GLN A 56 -14.42 27.70 8.33
CA GLN A 56 -15.29 27.18 7.29
C GLN A 56 -14.54 26.14 6.45
N MET A 57 -14.99 24.89 6.49
CA MET A 57 -14.43 23.82 5.66
C MET A 57 -14.89 24.00 4.21
N ASN A 58 -13.97 24.42 3.34
CA ASN A 58 -14.29 24.62 1.93
C ASN A 58 -14.28 23.28 1.17
N HIS A 59 -15.43 22.59 1.16
CA HIS A 59 -15.63 21.26 0.57
C HIS A 59 -15.42 21.22 -0.96
N LYS A 60 -15.45 22.38 -1.63
CA LYS A 60 -15.37 22.50 -3.09
C LYS A 60 -14.06 21.99 -3.69
N ARG A 61 -12.96 21.98 -2.91
CA ARG A 61 -11.64 21.50 -3.38
C ARG A 61 -11.63 20.02 -3.76
N LYS A 62 -12.39 19.17 -3.06
CA LYS A 62 -12.43 17.72 -3.36
C LYS A 62 -13.38 17.40 -4.51
N TRP A 63 -14.43 18.19 -4.69
CA TRP A 63 -15.43 17.98 -5.74
C TRP A 63 -14.90 18.32 -7.14
N PHE A 64 -14.02 19.33 -7.25
CA PHE A 64 -13.37 19.65 -8.52
C PHE A 64 -12.48 18.50 -9.02
N MET A 65 -11.79 17.82 -8.10
CA MET A 65 -10.96 16.65 -8.43
C MET A 65 -11.79 15.46 -8.91
N VAL A 66 -12.96 15.22 -8.30
CA VAL A 66 -13.89 14.16 -8.73
C VAL A 66 -14.54 14.49 -10.08
N ALA A 67 -14.85 15.76 -10.32
CA ALA A 67 -15.40 16.21 -11.61
C ALA A 67 -14.43 15.95 -12.77
N ALA A 68 -13.13 16.22 -12.59
CA ALA A 68 -12.12 15.94 -13.61
C ALA A 68 -12.06 14.44 -13.98
N ALA A 69 -12.11 13.55 -12.97
CA ALA A 69 -12.13 12.10 -13.22
C ALA A 69 -13.40 11.66 -13.98
N ALA A 70 -14.57 12.20 -13.61
CA ALA A 70 -15.84 11.90 -14.30
C ALA A 70 -15.84 12.36 -15.76
N VAL A 71 -15.22 13.51 -16.07
CA VAL A 71 -15.08 14.01 -17.45
C VAL A 71 -14.19 13.10 -18.27
N VAL A 72 -13.06 12.64 -17.72
CA VAL A 72 -12.16 11.71 -18.42
C VAL A 72 -12.86 10.38 -18.70
N ILE A 73 -13.59 9.83 -17.71
CA ILE A 73 -14.40 8.61 -17.90
C ILE A 73 -15.48 8.84 -18.97
N GLY A 74 -16.17 9.98 -18.94
CA GLY A 74 -17.19 10.32 -19.94
C GLY A 74 -16.62 10.38 -21.37
N ILE A 75 -15.44 11.01 -21.55
CA ILE A 75 -14.75 11.08 -22.85
C ILE A 75 -14.33 9.68 -23.32
N LEU A 76 -13.82 8.82 -22.42
CA LEU A 76 -13.43 7.46 -22.75
C LEU A 76 -14.63 6.58 -23.12
N VAL A 77 -15.76 6.72 -22.41
CA VAL A 77 -16.99 5.98 -22.72
C VAL A 77 -17.58 6.44 -24.05
N ILE A 78 -17.68 7.74 -24.29
CA ILE A 78 -18.22 8.28 -25.55
C ILE A 78 -17.29 7.93 -26.73
N GLY A 79 -15.99 8.14 -26.58
CA GLY A 79 -15.00 7.82 -27.62
C GLY A 79 -14.88 6.32 -27.87
N GLY A 80 -14.96 5.49 -26.83
CA GLY A 80 -14.91 4.02 -26.94
C GLY A 80 -16.18 3.43 -27.52
N PHE A 81 -17.35 4.00 -27.23
CA PHE A 81 -18.63 3.54 -27.76
C PHE A 81 -18.72 3.69 -29.28
N GLU A 82 -18.19 4.80 -29.82
CA GLU A 82 -18.14 5.02 -31.27
C GLU A 82 -17.18 4.07 -31.99
N LEU A 83 -16.13 3.58 -31.32
CA LEU A 83 -15.21 2.58 -31.86
C LEU A 83 -15.82 1.17 -31.90
N ILE A 84 -16.71 0.84 -30.96
CA ILE A 84 -17.37 -0.47 -30.88
C ILE A 84 -18.44 -0.64 -31.97
N ASN A 85 -19.07 0.45 -32.40
CA ASN A 85 -20.12 0.44 -33.43
C ASN A 85 -19.63 0.70 -34.86
N GLN A 86 -18.33 0.92 -35.08
CA GLN A 86 -17.76 0.95 -36.43
C GLN A 86 -17.52 -0.48 -36.93
N PRO A 87 -17.98 -0.87 -38.14
CA PRO A 87 -17.53 -2.10 -38.76
C PRO A 87 -16.02 -2.00 -38.92
N ALA A 88 -15.27 -2.91 -38.28
CA ALA A 88 -13.82 -2.98 -38.20
C ALA A 88 -13.11 -2.15 -39.28
N VAL A 89 -12.84 -0.88 -38.98
CA VAL A 89 -12.02 -0.04 -39.85
C VAL A 89 -10.60 -0.53 -39.67
N THR A 90 -10.13 -1.25 -40.69
CA THR A 90 -8.74 -1.67 -40.88
C THR A 90 -7.80 -0.48 -40.66
N ALA A 91 -7.29 -0.33 -39.44
CA ALA A 91 -6.28 0.65 -39.09
C ALA A 91 -5.05 -0.08 -38.51
N ASN A 92 -3.98 -0.09 -39.32
CA ASN A 92 -2.60 -0.51 -39.04
C ASN A 92 -2.36 -1.83 -38.28
N PRO A 93 -1.71 -2.83 -38.91
CA PRO A 93 -1.44 -4.16 -38.32
C PRO A 93 -0.27 -4.14 -37.31
N GLY A 94 -0.26 -3.20 -36.37
CA GLY A 94 0.84 -3.00 -35.41
C GLY A 94 0.51 -3.25 -33.94
N LEU A 95 -0.78 -3.28 -33.54
CA LEU A 95 -1.13 -3.39 -32.10
C LEU A 95 -2.33 -4.26 -31.77
N VAL A 96 -2.90 -4.97 -32.74
CA VAL A 96 -3.86 -6.05 -32.47
C VAL A 96 -3.09 -7.34 -32.27
N ILE A 97 -2.88 -7.72 -31.01
CA ILE A 97 -2.32 -9.01 -30.65
C ILE A 97 -3.31 -10.10 -31.06
N ASN A 98 -3.10 -10.66 -32.25
CA ASN A 98 -3.86 -11.79 -32.76
C ASN A 98 -3.31 -13.07 -32.12
N MET A 99 -4.03 -13.61 -31.13
CA MET A 99 -3.65 -14.84 -30.42
C MET A 99 -3.33 -16.01 -31.37
N GLU A 100 -3.98 -16.08 -32.52
CA GLU A 100 -3.75 -17.10 -33.55
C GLU A 100 -2.44 -16.92 -34.32
N GLN A 101 -1.93 -15.68 -34.44
CA GLN A 101 -0.65 -15.40 -35.09
C GLN A 101 0.54 -15.65 -34.16
N ILE A 102 0.38 -15.39 -32.86
CA ILE A 102 1.40 -15.73 -31.85
C ILE A 102 1.60 -17.25 -31.80
N ALA A 103 0.52 -18.03 -31.87
CA ALA A 103 0.59 -19.49 -31.84
C ALA A 103 1.30 -20.11 -33.06
N LYS A 104 1.42 -19.37 -34.16
CA LYS A 104 2.09 -19.81 -35.40
C LYS A 104 3.46 -19.14 -35.61
N MET A 105 3.89 -18.28 -34.69
CA MET A 105 5.15 -17.57 -34.79
C MET A 105 6.31 -18.48 -34.39
N ASP A 106 7.30 -18.65 -35.28
CA ASP A 106 8.53 -19.35 -34.93
C ASP A 106 9.40 -18.44 -34.07
N ILE A 107 9.36 -18.71 -32.76
CA ILE A 107 10.07 -17.94 -31.73
C ILE A 107 11.57 -17.85 -32.04
N ASN A 108 12.18 -18.89 -32.62
CA ASN A 108 13.62 -18.88 -32.90
C ASN A 108 13.99 -17.85 -33.96
N GLN A 109 13.17 -17.70 -35.00
CA GLN A 109 13.39 -16.72 -36.05
C GLN A 109 13.14 -15.29 -35.54
N SER A 110 12.11 -15.12 -34.70
CA SER A 110 11.78 -13.83 -34.09
C SER A 110 12.90 -13.35 -33.15
N VAL A 111 13.46 -14.25 -32.32
CA VAL A 111 14.57 -13.92 -31.41
C VAL A 111 15.83 -13.54 -32.19
N GLN A 112 16.13 -14.20 -33.30
CA GLN A 112 17.28 -13.85 -34.16
C GLN A 112 17.12 -12.50 -34.88
N SER A 113 15.89 -12.03 -35.06
CA SER A 113 15.59 -10.76 -35.74
C SER A 113 15.58 -9.54 -34.81
N LEU A 114 15.69 -9.74 -33.50
CA LEU A 114 15.78 -8.65 -32.53
C LEU A 114 17.15 -7.95 -32.67
N SER A 115 17.12 -6.63 -32.81
CA SER A 115 18.35 -5.84 -32.77
C SER A 115 18.88 -5.74 -31.35
N SER A 116 20.20 -5.68 -31.20
CA SER A 116 20.88 -5.45 -29.92
C SER A 116 20.35 -4.20 -29.21
N ASP A 117 20.07 -3.13 -29.96
CA ASP A 117 19.59 -1.86 -29.41
C ASP A 117 18.21 -2.00 -28.75
N ALA A 118 17.33 -2.85 -29.29
CA ALA A 118 16.00 -3.10 -28.73
C ALA A 118 16.08 -3.90 -27.42
N ILE A 119 17.06 -4.80 -27.31
CA ILE A 119 17.32 -5.56 -26.09
C ILE A 119 17.83 -4.62 -24.99
N ASP A 120 18.73 -3.71 -25.33
CA ASP A 120 19.28 -2.72 -24.39
C ASP A 120 18.19 -1.76 -23.87
N GLU A 121 17.30 -1.30 -24.74
CA GLU A 121 16.18 -0.44 -24.36
C GLU A 121 15.18 -1.15 -23.43
N TYR A 122 14.89 -2.43 -23.71
CA TYR A 122 14.05 -3.26 -22.85
C TYR A 122 14.67 -3.42 -21.46
N LEU A 123 15.96 -3.77 -21.38
CA LEU A 123 16.67 -3.94 -20.10
C LEU A 123 16.71 -2.64 -19.29
N LYS A 124 16.93 -1.49 -19.96
CA LYS A 124 16.91 -0.17 -19.32
C LYS A 124 15.53 0.19 -18.79
N THR A 125 14.48 -0.12 -19.56
CA THR A 125 13.09 0.16 -19.18
C THR A 125 12.65 -0.76 -18.05
N ALA A 126 12.96 -2.05 -18.13
CA ALA A 126 12.64 -3.03 -17.09
C ALA A 126 13.32 -2.67 -15.76
N ASN A 127 14.59 -2.25 -15.78
CA ASN A 127 15.30 -1.80 -14.59
C ASN A 127 14.72 -0.48 -14.02
N ALA A 128 14.18 0.39 -14.87
CA ALA A 128 13.53 1.63 -14.43
C ALA A 128 12.16 1.39 -13.77
N LEU A 129 11.47 0.30 -14.11
CA LEU A 129 10.17 -0.08 -13.52
C LEU A 129 10.32 -0.96 -12.26
N ALA A 130 11.42 -1.71 -12.14
CA ALA A 130 11.74 -2.45 -10.92
C ALA A 130 12.16 -1.46 -9.83
N GLY A 131 11.40 -1.37 -8.74
CA GLY A 131 11.73 -0.52 -7.59
C GLY A 131 13.14 -0.80 -7.04
N PRO A 132 13.70 0.08 -6.19
CA PRO A 132 15.11 0.05 -5.78
C PRO A 132 15.57 -1.31 -5.21
N GLU A 133 14.68 -2.03 -4.52
CA GLU A 133 14.92 -3.35 -3.93
C GLU A 133 15.04 -4.49 -4.97
N ASN A 134 14.52 -4.31 -6.19
CA ASN A 134 14.52 -5.31 -7.27
C ASN A 134 15.29 -4.84 -8.51
N SER A 135 16.04 -3.74 -8.41
CA SER A 135 16.90 -3.30 -9.50
C SER A 135 17.90 -4.40 -9.82
N LEU A 136 17.84 -4.92 -11.05
CA LEU A 136 18.90 -5.79 -11.57
C LEU A 136 20.18 -4.94 -11.50
N HIS A 137 21.12 -5.33 -10.64
CA HIS A 137 22.42 -4.67 -10.54
C HIS A 137 22.92 -4.42 -11.95
N GLN A 138 23.20 -3.15 -12.25
CA GLN A 138 23.57 -2.64 -13.55
C GLN A 138 24.83 -3.35 -14.04
N TYR A 139 24.66 -4.49 -14.70
CA TYR A 139 25.72 -5.22 -15.35
C TYR A 139 25.83 -4.61 -16.74
N THR A 140 26.61 -3.53 -16.86
CA THR A 140 27.02 -3.03 -18.17
C THR A 140 27.83 -4.13 -18.85
N VAL A 141 27.59 -4.39 -20.13
CA VAL A 141 28.30 -5.43 -20.91
C VAL A 141 29.84 -5.27 -20.83
N ASP A 142 30.34 -4.05 -20.62
CA ASP A 142 31.77 -3.77 -20.37
C ASP A 142 32.32 -4.35 -19.05
N ALA A 143 31.48 -4.51 -18.02
CA ALA A 143 31.87 -5.09 -16.72
C ALA A 143 31.84 -6.63 -16.71
N ILE A 144 31.34 -7.25 -17.78
CA ILE A 144 31.31 -8.71 -17.98
C ILE A 144 32.60 -9.20 -18.63
N SER A 145 33.46 -8.30 -19.12
CA SER A 145 34.70 -8.67 -19.80
C SER A 145 35.71 -9.39 -18.90
N GLU A 146 35.53 -9.37 -17.57
CA GLU A 146 36.43 -10.09 -16.65
C GLU A 146 35.89 -11.43 -16.12
N THR A 147 34.59 -11.74 -16.29
CA THR A 147 34.06 -13.10 -16.08
C THR A 147 33.48 -13.56 -17.40
N THR A 148 34.36 -14.11 -18.22
CA THR A 148 33.97 -14.73 -19.47
C THR A 148 33.12 -15.96 -19.12
N VAL A 149 32.02 -16.19 -19.83
CA VAL A 149 31.19 -17.41 -19.72
C VAL A 149 32.03 -18.70 -19.85
N ALA A 150 33.24 -18.60 -20.40
CA ALA A 150 34.24 -19.67 -20.46
C ALA A 150 34.82 -20.11 -19.10
N GLU A 151 34.64 -19.34 -18.02
CA GLU A 151 35.19 -19.62 -16.69
C GLU A 151 34.19 -20.32 -15.76
N ILE A 152 32.91 -20.38 -16.15
CA ILE A 152 31.91 -21.20 -15.48
C ILE A 152 32.11 -22.64 -15.92
N SER A 153 32.34 -23.54 -14.97
CA SER A 153 32.51 -24.98 -15.25
C SER A 153 31.18 -25.60 -15.67
N ASP A 154 31.18 -26.43 -16.71
CA ASP A 154 29.99 -27.15 -17.22
C ASP A 154 29.23 -27.93 -16.14
N GLU A 155 29.91 -28.27 -15.05
CA GLU A 155 29.36 -28.97 -13.88
C GLU A 155 28.35 -28.11 -13.09
N GLU A 156 28.59 -26.81 -12.94
CA GLU A 156 27.67 -25.90 -12.25
C GLU A 156 26.42 -25.62 -13.09
N LEU A 157 26.57 -25.57 -14.42
CA LEU A 157 25.46 -25.37 -15.35
C LEU A 157 24.52 -26.59 -15.37
N GLN A 158 25.06 -27.81 -15.23
CA GLN A 158 24.24 -29.02 -15.16
C GLN A 158 23.41 -29.10 -13.88
N LEU A 159 23.91 -28.57 -12.76
CA LEU A 159 23.17 -28.54 -11.50
C LEU A 159 21.86 -27.73 -11.66
N TYR A 160 21.93 -26.58 -12.34
CA TYR A 160 20.78 -25.73 -12.64
C TYR A 160 19.77 -26.34 -13.62
N LEU A 161 20.22 -27.19 -14.55
CA LEU A 161 19.34 -27.88 -15.48
C LEU A 161 18.62 -29.09 -14.85
N SER A 162 19.11 -29.54 -13.69
CA SER A 162 18.59 -30.70 -12.98
C SER A 162 17.60 -30.38 -11.86
N GLU A 163 17.42 -29.10 -11.53
CA GLU A 163 16.37 -28.59 -10.64
C GLU A 163 15.15 -28.13 -11.46
#